data_AF-A0A930R3Y4-F1
#
_entry.id   AF-A0A930R3Y4-F1
#
_cell.length_a   1.000
_cell.length_b   1.000
_cell.length_c   1.000
_cell.angle_alpha   90.00
_cell.angle_beta   90.00
_cell.angle_gamma   90.00
#
_symmetry.space_group_name_H-M   'P 1'
#
loop_
_entity.id
_entity.type
_entity.pdbx_description
1 polymer ?
#
loop_
_entity_poly.entity_id
_entity_poly.type
_entity_poly.pdbx_seq_one_letter_code
_entity_poly.pdbx_strand_id
1 'polypeptide(L)'
;MTRRHFLQTALQSILTMGLGGLFSSRAAAAADGIRHLRQIITAQPSSTRMIQWDAPTLLRGAHVELRSGRDGHITAFVPSYTHFTIDDTEQFVYHAEIPLLAGGGAYRITHTAGTSDWIPLSAPHAVRTP
;
A
#
# COMPACT_ATOMS: atom_id res chain seq x y z
N MET A 1 -2.84 36.47 -26.62
CA MET A 1 -3.23 35.08 -26.26
C MET A 1 -3.40 35.01 -24.76
N THR A 2 -4.62 34.76 -24.29
CA THR A 2 -5.04 34.91 -22.88
C THR A 2 -4.99 33.58 -22.13
N ARG A 3 -4.61 33.63 -20.84
CA ARG A 3 -4.42 32.51 -19.89
C ARG A 3 -5.55 31.46 -19.86
N ARG A 4 -6.74 31.78 -20.38
CA ARG A 4 -7.90 30.87 -20.44
C ARG A 4 -7.78 29.76 -21.50
N HIS A 5 -7.06 29.99 -22.61
CA HIS A 5 -6.93 28.94 -23.64
C HIS A 5 -5.96 27.83 -23.25
N PHE A 6 -4.96 28.11 -22.42
CA PHE A 6 -3.99 27.11 -21.98
C PHE A 6 -4.62 26.07 -21.04
N LEU A 7 -5.53 26.49 -20.15
CA LEU A 7 -6.26 25.56 -19.27
C LEU A 7 -7.21 24.66 -20.07
N GLN A 8 -7.84 25.18 -21.14
CA GLN A 8 -8.79 24.39 -21.93
C GLN A 8 -8.11 23.28 -22.73
N THR A 9 -6.87 23.48 -23.20
CA THR A 9 -6.16 22.45 -23.96
C THR A 9 -5.59 21.34 -23.07
N ALA A 10 -5.24 21.62 -21.81
CA ALA A 10 -4.76 20.61 -20.87
C ALA A 10 -5.86 19.67 -20.35
N LEU A 11 -7.12 20.12 -20.36
CA LEU A 11 -8.27 19.32 -19.96
C LEU A 11 -8.69 18.28 -21.01
N GLN A 12 -8.34 18.48 -22.30
CA GLN A 12 -8.78 17.61 -23.40
C GLN A 12 -7.83 16.43 -23.67
N SER A 13 -6.57 16.48 -23.23
CA SER A 13 -5.61 15.39 -23.43
C SER A 13 -5.67 14.28 -22.36
N ILE A 14 -6.44 14.45 -21.29
CA ILE A 14 -6.56 13.45 -20.21
C ILE A 14 -7.56 12.33 -20.57
N LEU A 15 -8.41 12.52 -21.59
CA LEU A 15 -9.53 11.60 -21.86
C LEU A 15 -9.22 10.45 -22.85
N THR A 16 -8.05 10.39 -23.47
CA THR A 16 -7.78 9.41 -24.55
C THR A 16 -6.63 8.42 -24.28
N MET A 17 -5.96 8.49 -23.14
CA MET A 17 -5.01 7.45 -22.72
C MET A 17 -5.45 6.78 -21.41
N GLY A 18 -6.31 5.77 -21.57
CA GLY A 18 -6.42 4.65 -20.64
C GLY A 18 -6.89 4.97 -19.23
N LEU A 19 -8.21 5.01 -19.03
CA LEU A 19 -8.88 4.82 -17.74
C LEU A 19 -8.69 3.39 -17.14
N GLY A 20 -7.53 2.77 -17.33
CA GLY A 20 -7.23 1.40 -16.91
C GLY A 20 -6.53 1.25 -15.55
N GLY A 21 -6.25 2.35 -14.83
CA GLY A 21 -5.40 2.30 -13.64
C GLY A 21 -5.88 3.08 -12.40
N LEU A 22 -7.00 3.79 -12.48
CA LEU A 22 -7.38 4.78 -11.44
C LEU A 22 -8.31 4.24 -10.34
N PHE A 23 -8.50 2.91 -10.22
CA PHE A 23 -9.46 2.33 -9.27
C PHE A 23 -8.91 1.26 -8.31
N SER A 24 -7.60 1.22 -8.03
CA SER A 24 -7.08 0.35 -6.95
C SER A 24 -7.01 1.01 -5.57
N SER A 25 -7.44 2.28 -5.43
CA SER A 25 -7.30 3.04 -4.19
C SER A 25 -8.63 3.26 -3.44
N ARG A 26 -9.66 2.44 -3.71
CA ARG A 26 -10.89 2.50 -2.91
C ARG A 26 -10.65 1.80 -1.58
N ALA A 27 -10.15 2.59 -0.63
CA ALA A 27 -10.27 2.43 0.81
C ALA A 27 -10.30 0.97 1.30
N ALA A 28 -9.12 0.44 1.63
CA ALA A 28 -9.09 -0.50 2.76
C ALA A 28 -9.75 0.20 3.94
N ALA A 29 -10.73 -0.40 4.61
CA ALA A 29 -11.15 0.12 5.90
C ALA A 29 -9.90 0.12 6.78
N ALA A 30 -9.39 1.31 7.06
CA ALA A 30 -8.24 1.48 7.93
C ALA A 30 -8.69 1.01 9.31
N ALA A 31 -8.11 -0.09 9.78
CA ALA A 31 -8.23 -0.43 11.18
C ALA A 31 -7.76 0.77 12.00
N ASP A 32 -8.36 0.95 13.18
CA ASP A 32 -8.13 2.12 14.00
C ASP A 32 -6.64 2.39 14.21
N GLY A 33 -6.20 3.63 13.98
CA GLY A 33 -4.80 4.03 14.06
C GLY A 33 -3.93 3.75 12.83
N ILE A 34 -4.40 3.06 11.78
CA ILE A 34 -3.63 2.86 10.54
C ILE A 34 -3.83 4.04 9.59
N ARG A 35 -2.74 4.73 9.22
CA ARG A 35 -2.75 5.89 8.31
C ARG A 35 -1.72 5.71 7.19
N HIS A 36 -1.96 6.35 6.05
CA HIS A 36 -1.01 6.41 4.92
C HIS A 36 -0.41 5.05 4.48
N LEU A 37 -1.22 3.99 4.53
CA LEU A 37 -0.79 2.65 4.14
C LEU A 37 -0.36 2.62 2.67
N ARG A 38 0.82 2.05 2.42
CA ARG A 38 1.48 2.06 1.11
C ARG A 38 2.25 0.77 0.84
N GLN A 39 2.28 0.37 -0.44
CA GLN A 39 3.10 -0.73 -0.95
C GLN A 39 4.31 -0.16 -1.71
N ILE A 40 5.51 -0.34 -1.18
CA ILE A 40 6.75 0.16 -1.79
C ILE A 40 7.46 -0.97 -2.52
N ILE A 41 7.95 -0.68 -3.73
CA ILE A 41 8.74 -1.60 -4.54
C ILE A 41 10.16 -1.66 -3.94
N THR A 42 10.64 -2.86 -3.65
CA THR A 42 11.96 -3.11 -3.06
C THR A 42 13.04 -3.26 -4.13
N ALA A 43 14.30 -3.50 -3.71
CA ALA A 43 15.39 -3.81 -4.63
C ALA A 43 15.18 -5.12 -5.41
N GLN A 44 14.38 -6.06 -4.88
CA GLN A 44 13.96 -7.30 -5.53
C GLN A 44 12.47 -7.26 -5.85
N PRO A 45 12.04 -6.44 -6.83
CA PRO A 45 10.63 -6.11 -7.08
C PRO A 45 9.76 -7.32 -7.46
N SER A 46 10.38 -8.39 -7.97
CA SER A 46 9.71 -9.64 -8.34
C SER A 46 9.54 -10.62 -7.17
N SER A 47 10.24 -10.38 -6.06
CA SER A 47 10.38 -11.36 -4.96
C SER A 47 9.84 -10.83 -3.64
N THR A 48 9.88 -9.53 -3.40
CA THR A 48 9.42 -8.94 -2.15
C THR A 48 8.64 -7.66 -2.36
N ARG A 49 7.86 -7.28 -1.33
CA ARG A 49 7.17 -6.00 -1.26
C ARG A 49 7.31 -5.45 0.15
N MET A 50 7.61 -4.16 0.24
CA MET A 50 7.61 -3.45 1.52
C MET A 50 6.21 -2.88 1.77
N ILE A 51 5.60 -3.25 2.89
CA ILE A 51 4.36 -2.68 3.37
C ILE A 51 4.72 -1.66 4.44
N GLN A 52 4.29 -0.41 4.26
CA GLN A 52 4.59 0.67 5.20
C GLN A 52 3.30 1.42 5.54
N TRP A 53 3.16 1.83 6.80
CA TRP A 53 2.05 2.66 7.26
C TRP A 53 2.47 3.51 8.45
N ASP A 54 1.67 4.51 8.74
CA ASP A 54 1.88 5.42 9.85
C ASP A 54 0.81 5.17 10.91
N ALA A 55 1.13 5.43 12.17
CA ALA A 55 0.18 5.45 13.27
C ALA A 55 0.46 6.61 14.22
N PRO A 56 -0.58 7.25 14.79
CA PRO A 56 -0.43 8.33 15.77
C PRO A 56 -0.05 7.81 17.17
N THR A 57 -0.16 6.49 17.39
CA THR A 57 0.09 5.83 18.68
C THR A 57 0.75 4.49 18.44
N LEU A 58 1.43 3.96 19.46
CA LEU A 58 2.03 2.63 19.39
C LEU A 58 0.96 1.53 19.26
N LEU A 59 1.00 0.77 18.16
CA LEU A 59 0.10 -0.34 17.89
C LEU A 59 0.64 -1.63 18.52
N ARG A 60 0.04 -2.05 19.63
CA ARG A 60 0.41 -3.30 20.31
C ARG A 60 0.04 -4.51 19.45
N GLY A 61 0.95 -5.49 19.38
CA GLY A 61 0.74 -6.72 18.63
C GLY A 61 0.55 -6.52 17.13
N ALA A 62 1.18 -5.48 16.55
CA ALA A 62 1.07 -5.21 15.12
C ALA A 62 1.71 -6.34 14.29
N HIS A 63 1.02 -6.81 13.26
CA HIS A 63 1.52 -7.77 12.28
C HIS A 63 1.02 -7.42 10.88
N VAL A 64 1.80 -7.82 9.87
CA VAL A 64 1.33 -7.94 8.50
C VAL A 64 0.98 -9.40 8.24
N GLU A 65 -0.29 -9.69 8.00
CA GLU A 65 -0.70 -11.01 7.55
C GLU A 65 -0.73 -11.05 6.02
N LEU A 66 -0.13 -12.07 5.44
CA LEU A 66 -0.11 -12.35 4.02
C LEU A 66 -0.92 -13.60 3.75
N ARG A 67 -1.97 -13.46 2.94
CA ARG A 67 -2.76 -14.56 2.39
C ARG A 67 -2.29 -14.90 0.98
N SER A 68 -1.88 -16.14 0.81
CA SER A 68 -1.52 -16.72 -0.49
C SER A 68 -2.73 -16.79 -1.41
N GLY A 69 -2.56 -16.34 -2.66
CA GLY A 69 -3.58 -16.47 -3.71
C GLY A 69 -3.75 -17.90 -4.24
N ARG A 70 -2.79 -18.79 -3.97
CA ARG A 70 -2.79 -20.17 -4.50
C ARG A 70 -3.63 -21.13 -3.66
N ASP A 71 -3.45 -21.07 -2.35
CA ASP A 71 -3.99 -22.05 -1.38
C ASP A 71 -4.69 -21.38 -0.19
N GLY A 72 -4.70 -20.05 -0.12
CA GLY A 72 -5.32 -19.30 0.97
C GLY A 72 -4.54 -19.33 2.29
N HIS A 73 -3.35 -19.94 2.32
CA HIS A 73 -2.53 -20.01 3.54
C HIS A 73 -2.17 -18.60 4.03
N ILE A 74 -2.21 -18.38 5.35
CA ILE A 74 -1.91 -17.10 5.98
C ILE A 74 -0.59 -17.20 6.75
N THR A 75 0.33 -16.28 6.46
CA THR A 75 1.60 -16.13 7.17
C THR A 75 1.70 -14.73 7.77
N ALA A 76 2.12 -14.61 9.03
CA ALA A 76 2.27 -13.33 9.72
C ALA A 76 3.73 -12.87 9.75
N PHE A 77 3.94 -11.57 9.59
CA PHE A 77 5.23 -10.90 9.62
C PHE A 77 5.19 -9.79 10.67
N VAL A 78 6.19 -9.76 11.56
CA VAL A 78 6.32 -8.72 12.58
C VAL A 78 6.95 -7.49 11.94
N PRO A 79 6.29 -6.32 11.94
CA PRO A 79 6.86 -5.09 11.43
C PRO A 79 7.90 -4.53 12.38
N SER A 80 8.89 -3.85 11.82
CA SER A 80 9.70 -2.88 12.55
C SER A 80 9.02 -1.51 12.48
N TYR A 81 9.39 -0.59 13.36
CA TYR A 81 8.90 0.78 13.30
C TYR A 81 9.97 1.78 13.71
N THR A 82 9.84 2.98 13.16
CA THR A 82 10.59 4.16 13.64
C THR A 82 9.63 5.09 14.36
N HIS A 83 10.06 5.64 15.49
CA HIS A 83 9.32 6.61 16.28
C HIS A 83 9.91 8.00 16.07
N PHE A 84 9.04 8.98 15.83
CA PHE A 84 9.38 10.38 15.72
C PHE A 84 8.41 11.23 16.53
N THR A 85 8.89 12.35 17.03
CA THR A 85 8.07 13.37 17.66
C THR A 85 8.28 14.66 16.89
N ILE A 86 7.21 15.22 16.33
CA ILE A 86 7.21 16.49 15.58
C ILE A 86 6.16 17.37 16.22
N ASP A 87 6.54 18.55 16.71
CA ASP A 87 5.63 19.52 17.33
C ASP A 87 4.70 18.87 18.38
N ASP A 88 5.30 18.11 19.32
CA ASP A 88 4.62 17.34 20.37
C ASP A 88 3.63 16.27 19.88
N THR A 89 3.64 15.96 18.58
CA THR A 89 2.84 14.88 17.98
C THR A 89 3.71 13.64 17.80
N GLU A 90 3.32 12.54 18.43
CA GLU A 90 3.95 11.23 18.21
C GLU A 90 3.55 10.66 16.84
N GLN A 91 4.53 10.12 16.13
CA GLN A 91 4.32 9.39 14.90
C GLN A 91 5.17 8.12 14.87
N PHE A 92 4.50 7.01 14.60
CA PHE A 92 5.12 5.71 14.43
C PHE A 92 5.01 5.31 12.96
N VAL A 93 6.15 5.06 12.31
CA VAL A 93 6.20 4.62 10.92
C VAL A 93 6.59 3.15 10.92
N TYR A 94 5.61 2.28 10.69
CA TYR A 94 5.79 0.84 10.64
C TYR A 94 6.15 0.39 9.24
N HIS A 95 7.01 -0.62 9.14
CA HIS A 95 7.36 -1.24 7.89
C HIS A 95 7.65 -2.74 8.06
N ALA A 96 7.22 -3.54 7.07
CA ALA A 96 7.54 -4.96 6.97
C ALA A 96 7.78 -5.34 5.52
N GLU A 97 8.87 -6.06 5.26
CA GLU A 97 9.11 -6.67 3.97
C GLU A 97 8.49 -8.07 3.94
N ILE A 98 7.60 -8.30 2.98
CA ILE A 98 6.89 -9.58 2.81
C ILE A 98 7.21 -10.17 1.43
N PRO A 99 7.18 -11.51 1.29
CA PRO A 99 7.42 -12.15 0.01
C PRO A 99 6.28 -11.88 -0.98
N LEU A 100 6.63 -11.75 -2.25
CA LEU A 100 5.69 -11.66 -3.36
C LEU A 100 5.46 -13.06 -3.92
N LEU A 101 4.26 -13.60 -3.71
CA LEU A 101 3.94 -14.98 -4.04
C LEU A 101 3.60 -15.16 -5.53
N ALA A 102 4.15 -16.20 -6.14
CA ALA A 102 3.82 -16.62 -7.51
C ALA A 102 2.37 -17.15 -7.58
N GLY A 103 1.46 -16.31 -8.03
CA GLY A 103 0.00 -16.51 -7.97
C GLY A 103 -0.76 -15.34 -7.34
N GLY A 104 -0.04 -14.27 -6.95
CA GLY A 104 -0.63 -13.13 -6.27
C GLY A 104 -0.96 -13.45 -4.81
N GLY A 105 -1.68 -12.53 -4.18
CA GLY A 105 -2.03 -12.64 -2.79
C GLY A 105 -2.65 -11.35 -2.30
N ALA A 106 -3.10 -11.38 -1.05
CA ALA A 106 -3.57 -10.19 -0.36
C ALA A 106 -2.89 -10.11 1.00
N TYR A 107 -2.67 -8.90 1.48
CA TYR A 107 -2.17 -8.68 2.83
C TYR A 107 -3.19 -7.88 3.65
N ARG A 108 -3.08 -7.94 4.97
CA ARG A 108 -3.80 -7.04 5.87
C ARG A 108 -2.90 -6.71 7.05
N ILE A 109 -3.24 -5.64 7.76
CA ILE A 109 -2.58 -5.27 9.00
C ILE A 109 -3.48 -5.72 10.15
N THR A 110 -2.88 -6.34 11.17
CA THR A 110 -3.56 -6.73 12.40
C THR A 110 -2.84 -6.11 13.58
N HIS A 111 -3.59 -5.72 14.61
CA HIS A 111 -3.08 -5.26 15.91
C HIS A 111 -4.14 -5.55 16.98
N THR A 112 -3.81 -5.34 18.26
CA THR A 112 -4.72 -5.70 19.37
C THR A 112 -6.11 -5.04 19.28
N ALA A 113 -6.22 -3.84 18.71
CA ALA A 113 -7.48 -3.10 18.61
C ALA A 113 -8.28 -3.41 17.33
N GLY A 114 -7.72 -4.13 16.36
CA GLY A 114 -8.45 -4.47 15.15
C GLY A 114 -7.60 -5.01 14.00
N THR A 115 -8.28 -5.29 12.90
CA THR A 115 -7.68 -5.79 11.67
C THR A 115 -8.21 -5.01 10.49
N SER A 116 -7.35 -4.66 9.53
CA SER A 116 -7.79 -4.04 8.29
C SER A 116 -8.47 -5.07 7.38
N ASP A 117 -9.13 -4.58 6.34
CA ASP A 117 -9.53 -5.41 5.21
C ASP A 117 -8.30 -6.04 4.52
N TRP A 118 -8.56 -7.11 3.77
CA TRP A 118 -7.59 -7.70 2.86
C TRP A 118 -7.35 -6.80 1.65
N ILE A 119 -6.10 -6.50 1.38
CA ILE A 119 -5.64 -5.61 0.32
C ILE A 119 -4.84 -6.42 -0.69
N PRO A 120 -5.17 -6.39 -1.99
CA PRO A 120 -4.42 -7.14 -2.98
C PRO A 120 -2.97 -6.63 -3.10
N LEU A 121 -2.03 -7.57 -3.23
CA LEU A 121 -0.65 -7.24 -3.57
C LEU A 121 -0.58 -6.78 -5.01
N SER A 122 0.08 -5.64 -5.21
CA SER A 122 0.31 -5.11 -6.55
C SER A 122 1.37 -5.95 -7.26
N ALA A 123 1.00 -6.56 -8.38
CA ALA A 123 1.93 -7.31 -9.21
C ALA A 123 3.01 -6.39 -9.80
N PRO A 124 4.24 -6.88 -10.03
CA PRO A 124 5.23 -6.15 -10.82
C PRO A 124 4.67 -5.99 -12.22
N HIS A 125 4.75 -4.79 -12.80
CA HIS A 125 4.30 -4.57 -14.17
C HIS A 125 5.09 -5.52 -15.08
N ALA A 126 4.42 -6.45 -15.76
CA ALA A 126 5.06 -7.25 -16.78
C ALA A 126 5.42 -6.30 -17.92
N VAL A 127 6.72 -6.02 -18.09
CA VAL A 127 7.20 -5.38 -19.31
C VAL A 127 6.89 -6.37 -20.43
N ARG A 128 5.83 -6.09 -21.21
CA ARG A 128 5.62 -6.78 -22.48
C ARG A 128 6.75 -6.35 -23.39
N THR A 129 7.78 -7.17 -23.51
CA THR A 129 8.73 -7.04 -24.61
C THR A 129 7.97 -7.28 -25.92
N PRO A 130 8.13 -6.39 -26.93
CA PRO A 130 7.44 -6.50 -28.22
C PRO A 130 7.85 -7.75 -29.00
#